data_AF-A0AA37BSG4-F1
#
_entry.id   AF-A0AA37BSG4-F1
#
_cell.length_a   1.000
_cell.length_b   1.000
_cell.length_c   1.000
_cell.angle_alpha   90.00
_cell.angle_beta   90.00
_cell.angle_gamma   90.00
#
_symmetry.space_group_name_H-M   'P 1'
#
loop_
_entity.id
_entity.type
_entity.pdbx_description
1 polymer ?
#
loop_
_entity_poly.entity_id
_entity_poly.type
_entity_poly.pdbx_seq_one_letter_code
_entity_poly.pdbx_strand_id
1 'polypeptide(L)'
;MNRYAYPLSFGVAAALTYLFLMSPIWYLTILAGLLSALPLYGKPIPVALCSMAGSAVGLAGYLYPLIQDGLGREMAVVGAIAGISGGVLTALVFVLTMAMAAGGSLIGNYARSFVNF
;
A
#
# COMPACT_ATOMS: atom_id res chain seq x y z
N MET A 1 4.59 20.76 14.47
CA MET A 1 4.38 19.71 13.46
C MET A 1 3.73 20.33 12.24
N ASN A 2 4.25 20.05 11.05
CA ASN A 2 3.75 20.62 9.80
C ASN A 2 2.33 20.09 9.52
N ARG A 3 1.30 20.95 9.48
CA ARG A 3 -0.11 20.53 9.30
C ARG A 3 -0.32 19.68 8.03
N TYR A 4 0.59 19.81 7.06
CA TYR A 4 0.56 19.13 5.78
C TYR A 4 1.20 17.74 5.77
N ALA A 5 1.82 17.30 6.87
CA ALA A 5 2.63 16.08 6.85
C ALA A 5 1.81 14.79 6.64
N TYR A 6 0.62 14.67 7.26
CA TYR A 6 -0.27 13.52 7.06
C TYR A 6 -0.90 13.44 5.66
N PRO A 7 -1.51 14.52 5.11
CA PRO A 7 -2.04 14.46 3.76
C PRO A 7 -0.93 14.27 2.71
N LEU A 8 0.27 14.79 2.95
CA LEU A 8 1.41 14.54 2.08
C LEU A 8 1.86 13.07 2.13
N SER A 9 1.96 12.48 3.32
CA SER A 9 2.25 11.05 3.47
C SER A 9 1.21 10.16 2.79
N PHE A 10 -0.07 10.47 2.97
CA PHE A 10 -1.17 9.79 2.29
C PHE A 10 -1.05 9.88 0.76
N GLY A 11 -0.84 11.09 0.23
CA GLY A 11 -0.72 11.31 -1.22
C GLY A 11 0.50 10.60 -1.82
N VAL A 12 1.64 10.64 -1.13
CA VAL A 12 2.85 9.92 -1.53
C VAL A 12 2.63 8.41 -1.51
N ALA A 13 2.00 7.87 -0.47
CA ALA A 13 1.69 6.45 -0.38
C ALA A 13 0.75 6.00 -1.52
N ALA A 14 -0.28 6.78 -1.83
CA ALA A 14 -1.20 6.48 -2.92
C ALA A 14 -0.50 6.49 -4.30
N ALA A 15 0.24 7.56 -4.59
CA ALA A 15 0.94 7.72 -5.87
C ALA A 15 2.02 6.65 -6.07
N LEU A 16 2.87 6.42 -5.07
CA LEU A 16 3.93 5.41 -5.15
C LEU A 16 3.38 4.00 -5.21
N THR A 17 2.32 3.69 -4.46
CA THR A 17 1.67 2.38 -4.55
C THR A 17 1.15 2.13 -5.95
N TYR A 18 0.42 3.08 -6.54
CA TYR A 18 -0.06 2.95 -7.92
C TYR A 18 1.08 2.73 -8.92
N LEU A 19 2.14 3.55 -8.84
CA LEU A 19 3.30 3.44 -9.73
C LEU A 19 4.06 2.12 -9.56
N PHE A 20 4.24 1.64 -8.32
CA PHE A 20 4.93 0.37 -8.08
C PHE A 20 4.08 -0.84 -8.46
N LEU A 21 2.76 -0.75 -8.38
CA LEU A 21 1.85 -1.79 -8.88
C LEU A 21 1.86 -1.90 -10.41
N MET A 22 2.25 -0.85 -11.13
CA MET A 22 2.53 -0.95 -12.58
C MET A 22 3.81 -1.72 -12.89
N SER A 23 4.71 -1.86 -11.93
CA SER A 23 5.87 -2.73 -12.07
C SER A 23 5.49 -4.19 -11.84
N PRO A 24 6.22 -5.17 -12.41
CA PRO A 24 6.00 -6.58 -12.12
C PRO A 24 6.38 -6.99 -10.69
N ILE A 25 6.86 -6.03 -9.86
CA ILE A 25 7.44 -6.28 -8.55
C ILE A 25 6.48 -5.77 -7.45
N TRP A 26 5.54 -6.62 -7.06
CA TRP A 26 4.43 -6.25 -6.17
C TRP A 26 4.86 -5.83 -4.75
N TYR A 27 5.97 -6.38 -4.25
CA TYR A 27 6.52 -6.07 -2.92
C TYR A 27 7.20 -4.69 -2.82
N LEU A 28 7.35 -3.95 -3.93
CA LEU A 28 7.83 -2.56 -3.91
C LEU A 28 6.85 -1.63 -3.18
N THR A 29 5.62 -2.05 -2.94
CA THR A 29 4.66 -1.37 -2.06
C THR A 29 5.19 -1.15 -0.63
N ILE A 30 6.14 -1.98 -0.17
CA ILE A 30 6.88 -1.74 1.08
C ILE A 30 7.69 -0.44 0.99
N LEU A 31 8.32 -0.17 -0.16
CA LEU A 31 9.07 1.07 -0.38
C LEU A 31 8.14 2.28 -0.45
N ALA A 32 6.92 2.14 -1.01
CA ALA A 32 5.92 3.21 -0.96
C ALA A 32 5.59 3.58 0.49
N GLY A 33 5.38 2.57 1.34
CA GLY A 33 5.23 2.75 2.78
C GLY A 33 6.41 3.48 3.42
N LEU A 34 7.63 2.99 3.18
CA LEU A 34 8.86 3.55 3.75
C LEU A 34 9.08 5.02 3.36
N LEU A 35 8.95 5.33 2.08
CA LEU A 35 9.16 6.68 1.55
C LEU A 35 8.06 7.64 2.00
N SER A 36 6.82 7.17 2.13
CA SER A 36 5.69 7.97 2.63
C SER A 36 5.83 8.34 4.11
N ALA A 37 6.60 7.57 4.88
CA ALA A 37 6.83 7.82 6.30
C ALA A 37 7.97 8.81 6.57
N LEU A 38 8.86 9.05 5.59
CA LEU A 38 9.98 9.97 5.74
C LEU A 38 9.54 11.35 6.28
N PRO A 39 8.50 12.04 5.79
CA PRO A 39 8.15 13.39 6.23
C PRO A 39 7.63 13.48 7.68
N LEU A 40 7.31 12.34 8.30
CA LEU A 40 6.66 12.26 9.60
C LEU A 40 7.60 11.60 10.62
N TYR A 41 7.93 12.31 11.69
CA TYR A 41 8.78 11.81 12.76
C TYR A 41 8.02 11.70 14.08
N GLY A 42 8.26 10.62 14.84
CA GLY A 42 7.83 10.48 16.24
C GLY A 42 6.40 10.01 16.47
N LYS A 43 5.65 9.61 15.43
CA LYS A 43 4.28 9.06 15.56
C LYS A 43 4.06 7.86 14.63
N PRO A 44 4.55 6.65 14.99
CA PRO A 44 4.55 5.50 14.08
C PRO A 44 3.14 5.02 13.71
N ILE A 45 2.20 4.99 14.68
CA ILE A 45 0.84 4.47 14.45
C ILE A 45 0.04 5.34 13.47
N PRO A 46 -0.08 6.68 13.66
CA PRO A 46 -0.79 7.53 12.71
C PRO A 46 -0.19 7.50 11.29
N VAL A 47 1.14 7.38 11.19
CA VAL A 47 1.84 7.31 9.90
C VAL A 47 1.47 6.01 9.18
N ALA A 48 1.50 4.88 9.89
CA ALA A 48 1.10 3.60 9.31
C ALA A 48 -0.35 3.62 8.81
N LEU A 49 -1.27 4.20 9.58
CA LEU A 49 -2.67 4.34 9.14
C LEU A 49 -2.79 5.23 7.88
N CYS A 50 -2.05 6.33 7.79
CA CYS A 50 -2.02 7.17 6.60
C CYS A 50 -1.46 6.44 5.37
N SER A 51 -0.35 5.70 5.53
CA SER A 51 0.25 4.91 4.46
C SER A 51 -0.66 3.77 4.02
N MET A 52 -1.34 3.09 4.95
CA MET A 52 -2.35 2.07 4.65
C MET A 52 -3.48 2.65 3.82
N ALA A 53 -4.09 3.75 4.28
CA ALA A 53 -5.21 4.37 3.60
C ALA A 53 -4.82 4.88 2.21
N GLY A 54 -3.65 5.52 2.08
CA GLY A 54 -3.14 5.98 0.79
C GLY A 54 -2.91 4.83 -0.18
N SER A 55 -2.27 3.76 0.30
CA SER A 55 -1.99 2.57 -0.52
C SER A 55 -3.25 1.81 -0.92
N ALA A 56 -4.28 1.78 -0.07
CA ALA A 56 -5.59 1.24 -0.43
C ALA A 56 -6.21 2.01 -1.61
N VAL A 57 -6.11 3.34 -1.61
CA VAL A 57 -6.59 4.17 -2.73
C VAL A 57 -5.74 3.96 -3.99
N GLY A 58 -4.41 3.89 -3.86
CA GLY A 58 -3.52 3.60 -4.98
C GLY A 58 -3.81 2.23 -5.61
N LEU A 59 -4.02 1.21 -4.78
CA LEU A 59 -4.42 -0.13 -5.22
C LEU A 59 -5.80 -0.13 -5.88
N ALA A 60 -6.78 0.56 -5.30
CA ALA A 60 -8.11 0.66 -5.89
C ALA A 60 -8.04 1.31 -7.28
N GLY A 61 -7.23 2.37 -7.44
CA GLY A 61 -6.99 3.01 -8.73
C GLY A 61 -6.31 2.10 -9.76
N TYR A 62 -5.42 1.21 -9.31
CA TYR A 62 -4.77 0.21 -10.17
C TYR A 62 -5.73 -0.93 -10.55
N LEU A 63 -6.51 -1.44 -9.59
CA LEU A 63 -7.43 -2.56 -9.81
C LEU A 63 -8.68 -2.16 -10.60
N TYR A 64 -9.12 -0.90 -10.51
CA TYR A 64 -10.32 -0.43 -11.20
C TYR A 64 -10.32 -0.72 -12.71
N PRO A 65 -9.30 -0.35 -13.50
CA PRO A 65 -9.26 -0.71 -14.93
C PRO A 65 -9.19 -2.22 -15.13
N LEU A 66 -8.40 -2.94 -14.33
CA LEU A 66 -8.28 -4.40 -14.43
C LEU A 66 -9.62 -5.12 -14.20
N ILE A 67 -10.44 -4.63 -13.26
CA ILE A 67 -11.79 -5.16 -13.02
C ILE A 67 -12.66 -5.00 -14.25
N GLN A 68 -12.57 -3.86 -14.94
CA GLN A 68 -13.30 -3.62 -16.20
C GLN A 68 -12.81 -4.55 -17.32
N ASP A 69 -11.52 -4.88 -17.33
CA ASP A 69 -10.90 -5.77 -18.32
C ASP A 69 -11.10 -7.27 -18.03
N GLY A 70 -11.74 -7.62 -16.91
CA GLY A 70 -12.12 -8.99 -16.59
C GLY A 70 -11.34 -9.66 -15.46
N LEU A 71 -10.58 -8.92 -14.65
CA LEU A 71 -9.86 -9.43 -13.47
C LEU A 71 -10.74 -10.29 -12.55
N GLY A 72 -12.02 -9.96 -12.40
CA GLY A 72 -12.95 -10.76 -11.60
C GLY A 72 -13.10 -12.20 -12.10
N ARG A 73 -13.07 -12.40 -13.42
CA ARG A 73 -13.11 -13.74 -14.03
C ARG A 73 -11.78 -14.47 -13.84
N GLU A 74 -10.66 -13.78 -13.98
CA GLU A 74 -9.33 -14.36 -13.74
C GLU A 74 -9.17 -14.81 -12.28
N MET A 75 -9.54 -13.93 -11.33
CA MET A 75 -9.51 -14.23 -9.90
C MET A 75 -10.44 -15.38 -9.54
N ALA A 76 -11.57 -15.56 -10.24
CA ALA A 76 -12.43 -16.72 -10.06
C ALA A 76 -11.78 -18.03 -10.53
N VAL A 77 -11.04 -18.01 -11.65
CA VAL A 77 -10.30 -19.20 -12.15
C VAL A 77 -9.14 -19.53 -11.21
N VAL A 78 -8.32 -18.55 -10.86
CA VAL A 78 -7.19 -18.74 -9.92
C VAL A 78 -7.70 -19.17 -8.55
N GLY A 79 -8.78 -18.55 -8.07
CA GLY A 79 -9.44 -18.93 -6.83
C GLY A 79 -9.90 -20.39 -6.86
N ALA A 80 -10.54 -20.83 -7.94
CA ALA A 80 -10.99 -22.22 -8.07
C ALA A 80 -9.83 -23.23 -8.00
N ILE A 81 -8.66 -22.89 -8.58
CA ILE A 81 -7.43 -23.71 -8.47
C ILE A 81 -6.92 -23.74 -7.03
N ALA A 82 -6.93 -22.59 -6.35
CA ALA A 82 -6.50 -22.46 -4.96
C ALA A 82 -7.52 -22.94 -3.92
N GLY A 83 -8.72 -23.36 -4.34
CA GLY A 83 -9.81 -23.78 -3.45
C GLY A 83 -10.46 -22.63 -2.66
N ILE A 84 -10.33 -21.38 -3.12
CA ILE A 84 -10.91 -20.18 -2.48
C ILE A 84 -11.72 -19.35 -3.48
N SER A 85 -12.67 -18.54 -3.00
CA SER A 85 -13.43 -17.69 -3.92
C SER A 85 -12.55 -16.56 -4.48
N GLY A 86 -12.74 -16.20 -5.75
CA GLY A 86 -12.01 -15.09 -6.37
C GLY A 86 -12.19 -13.77 -5.64
N GLY A 87 -13.36 -13.54 -5.03
CA GLY A 87 -13.60 -12.37 -4.17
C GLY A 87 -12.70 -12.35 -2.93
N VAL A 88 -12.49 -13.51 -2.29
CA VAL A 88 -11.56 -13.63 -1.15
C VAL A 88 -10.13 -13.38 -1.61
N LEU A 89 -9.75 -13.87 -2.79
CA LEU A 89 -8.42 -13.62 -3.37
C LEU A 89 -8.18 -12.11 -3.58
N THR A 90 -9.15 -11.39 -4.15
CA THR A 90 -9.09 -9.93 -4.31
C THR A 90 -9.02 -9.19 -2.97
N ALA A 91 -9.77 -9.65 -1.96
CA ALA A 91 -9.71 -9.08 -0.62
C ALA A 91 -8.34 -9.29 0.04
N LEU A 92 -7.74 -10.49 -0.13
CA LEU A 92 -6.40 -10.77 0.36
C LEU A 92 -5.35 -9.88 -0.30
N VAL A 93 -5.46 -9.61 -1.61
CA VAL A 93 -4.61 -8.65 -2.33
C VAL A 93 -4.69 -7.27 -1.68
N PHE A 94 -5.90 -6.80 -1.33
CA PHE A 94 -6.07 -5.55 -0.59
C PHE A 94 -5.37 -5.56 0.77
N VAL A 95 -5.65 -6.58 1.58
CA VAL A 95 -5.11 -6.68 2.95
C VAL A 95 -3.58 -6.75 2.93
N LEU A 96 -3.00 -7.56 2.05
CA LEU A 96 -1.55 -7.72 1.94
C LEU A 96 -0.87 -6.43 1.47
N THR A 97 -1.44 -5.72 0.49
CA THR A 97 -0.91 -4.42 0.04
C THR A 97 -0.91 -3.40 1.17
N MET A 98 -2.02 -3.29 1.90
CA MET A 98 -2.12 -2.39 3.05
C MET A 98 -1.12 -2.75 4.14
N ALA A 99 -0.97 -4.05 4.46
CA ALA A 99 -0.03 -4.53 5.46
C ALA A 99 1.43 -4.25 5.07
N MET A 100 1.79 -4.46 3.80
CA MET A 100 3.13 -4.13 3.27
C MET A 100 3.43 -2.64 3.37
N ALA A 101 2.48 -1.78 2.99
CA ALA A 101 2.62 -0.34 3.13
C ALA A 101 2.73 0.10 4.59
N ALA A 102 1.94 -0.50 5.49
CA ALA A 102 2.04 -0.27 6.93
C ALA A 102 3.43 -0.66 7.45
N GLY A 103 3.90 -1.87 7.13
CA GLY A 103 5.21 -2.38 7.54
C GLY A 103 6.35 -1.49 7.05
N GLY A 104 6.32 -1.13 5.77
CA GLY A 104 7.29 -0.19 5.18
C GLY A 104 7.31 1.16 5.91
N SER A 105 6.14 1.71 6.22
CA SER A 105 6.03 2.99 6.92
C SER A 105 6.60 2.95 8.33
N LEU A 106 6.41 1.84 9.06
CA LEU A 106 7.00 1.64 10.37
C LEU A 106 8.52 1.58 10.25
N ILE A 107 9.05 0.82 9.29
CA ILE A 107 10.50 0.74 9.02
C ILE A 107 11.06 2.13 8.71
N GLY A 108 10.40 2.91 7.85
CA GLY A 108 10.84 4.27 7.51
C GLY A 108 10.84 5.22 8.71
N ASN A 109 9.83 5.11 9.59
CA ASN A 109 9.75 5.91 10.80
C ASN A 109 10.88 5.56 11.78
N TYR A 110 11.14 4.27 12.01
CA TYR A 110 12.24 3.81 12.87
C TYR A 110 13.61 4.14 12.26
N ALA A 111 13.82 3.94 10.97
CA ALA A 111 15.08 4.30 10.30
C ALA A 111 15.40 5.79 10.47
N ARG A 112 14.39 6.67 10.33
CA ARG A 112 14.57 8.10 10.56
C ARG A 112 14.87 8.44 12.03
N SER A 113 14.39 7.63 12.98
CA SER A 113 14.76 7.79 14.39
C SER A 113 16.22 7.49 14.67
N PHE A 114 16.82 6.50 14.01
CA PHE A 114 18.25 6.20 14.17
C PHE A 114 19.18 7.24 13.55
N VAL A 115 18.76 7.92 12.48
CA VAL A 115 19.60 8.90 11.75
C VAL A 115 19.61 10.30 12.39
N ASN A 116 18.63 10.62 13.25
CA ASN A 116 18.56 11.93 13.93
C ASN A 116 19.11 11.89 15.38
N PHE A 117 19.82 10.83 15.76
CA PHE A 117 20.69 10.79 16.94
C PHE A 117 22.13 11.14 16.54
#